data_AF-A0A3G6PQT2-F1
#
_entry.id   AF-A0A3G6PQT2-F1
#
_cell.length_a   1.000
_cell.length_b   1.000
_cell.length_c   1.000
_cell.angle_alpha   90.00
_cell.angle_beta   90.00
_cell.angle_gamma   90.00
#
_symmetry.space_group_name_H-M   'P 1'
#
loop_
_entity.id
_entity.type
_entity.pdbx_description
1 polymer ?
#
loop_
_entity_poly.entity_id
_entity_poly.type
_entity_poly.pdbx_seq_one_letter_code
_entity_poly.pdbx_strand_id
1 'polypeptide(L)'
;MGLTFTEFFDMKKLTYLLILASAIVSNACESRTYEEISDNTPIILPVTYTNDVKPIIENNCVGCHSAGGFIVPLTTYDQVKNNITGILDRIQRPNGDPGKMPKGGSLSTAQINTFIKWKADGLNEN
;
A
#
# COMPACT_ATOMS: atom_id res chain seq x y z
N MET A 1 -31.43 -52.71 24.47
CA MET A 1 -30.02 -53.04 24.71
C MET A 1 -29.27 -51.71 24.73
N GLY A 2 -29.00 -51.19 25.93
CA GLY A 2 -28.49 -49.83 26.14
C GLY A 2 -26.99 -49.76 25.86
N LEU A 3 -26.60 -48.81 25.02
CA LEU A 3 -25.23 -48.35 24.98
C LEU A 3 -24.93 -47.68 26.33
N THR A 4 -23.84 -48.11 26.96
CA THR A 4 -23.51 -47.78 28.34
C THR A 4 -23.19 -46.30 28.46
N PHE A 5 -23.66 -45.69 29.55
CA PHE A 5 -23.55 -44.26 29.88
C PHE A 5 -22.11 -43.70 29.85
N THR A 6 -21.11 -44.59 29.85
CA THR A 6 -19.68 -44.27 29.76
C THR A 6 -19.21 -43.84 28.37
N GLU A 7 -19.78 -44.38 27.28
CA GLU A 7 -19.34 -44.04 25.91
C GLU A 7 -19.80 -42.63 25.48
N PHE A 8 -20.91 -42.14 26.04
CA PHE A 8 -21.43 -40.80 25.75
C PHE A 8 -20.59 -39.69 26.41
N PHE A 9 -19.89 -40.02 27.51
CA PHE A 9 -19.07 -39.06 28.26
C PHE A 9 -17.72 -38.77 27.58
N ASP A 10 -17.13 -39.75 26.90
CA ASP A 10 -15.83 -39.60 26.25
C ASP A 10 -15.90 -38.84 24.92
N MET A 11 -17.00 -38.95 24.15
CA MET A 11 -17.17 -38.14 22.93
C MET A 11 -17.33 -36.65 23.25
N LYS A 12 -17.95 -36.31 24.39
CA LYS A 12 -18.14 -34.90 24.81
C LYS A 12 -16.83 -34.26 25.25
N LYS A 13 -15.95 -35.02 25.91
CA LYS A 13 -14.59 -34.58 26.27
C LYS A 13 -13.70 -34.40 25.02
N LEU A 14 -13.81 -35.32 24.06
CA LEU A 14 -13.08 -35.22 22.78
C LEU A 14 -13.57 -34.04 21.93
N THR A 15 -14.88 -33.78 21.92
CA THR A 15 -15.47 -32.61 21.22
C THR A 15 -15.10 -31.29 21.91
N TYR A 16 -15.07 -31.23 23.25
CA TYR A 16 -14.61 -30.04 23.99
C TYR A 16 -13.11 -29.76 23.79
N LEU A 17 -12.27 -30.80 23.70
CA LEU A 17 -10.83 -30.68 23.41
C LEU A 17 -10.58 -30.12 22.00
N LEU A 18 -11.38 -30.51 21.01
CA LEU A 18 -11.30 -30.01 19.63
C LEU A 18 -11.76 -28.55 19.50
N ILE A 19 -12.79 -28.13 20.25
CA ILE A 19 -13.28 -26.74 20.25
C ILE A 19 -12.28 -25.79 20.95
N LEU A 20 -11.63 -26.26 22.02
CA LEU A 20 -10.60 -25.49 22.72
C LEU A 20 -9.33 -25.29 21.89
N ALA A 21 -8.99 -26.26 21.03
CA ALA A 21 -7.84 -26.17 20.12
C ALA A 21 -8.08 -25.19 18.94
N SER A 22 -9.33 -25.04 18.47
CA SER A 22 -9.68 -24.12 17.37
C SER A 22 -9.67 -22.65 17.78
N ALA A 23 -9.72 -22.33 19.07
CA ALA A 23 -9.74 -20.95 19.57
C ALA A 23 -8.34 -20.29 19.63
N ILE A 24 -7.27 -21.04 19.37
CA ILE A 24 -5.88 -20.57 19.54
C ILE A 24 -5.27 -20.04 18.23
N VAL A 25 -5.92 -20.25 17.07
CA VAL A 25 -5.32 -19.89 15.76
C VAL A 25 -5.74 -18.53 15.21
N SER A 26 -6.44 -17.70 16.00
CA SER A 26 -6.94 -16.39 15.55
C SER A 26 -6.13 -15.18 16.02
N ASN A 27 -4.86 -15.36 16.39
CA ASN A 27 -3.97 -14.23 16.75
C ASN A 27 -2.55 -14.40 16.19
N ALA A 28 -2.45 -14.68 14.90
CA ALA A 28 -1.18 -14.56 14.16
C ALA A 28 -1.34 -13.69 12.90
N CYS A 29 -2.26 -12.73 12.92
CA CYS A 29 -2.13 -11.53 12.13
C CYS A 29 -1.53 -10.45 13.02
N GLU A 30 -0.26 -10.65 13.41
CA GLU A 30 0.60 -9.53 13.77
C GLU A 30 0.81 -8.78 12.44
N SER A 31 -0.13 -7.90 12.09
CA SER A 31 0.16 -6.82 11.16
C SER A 31 1.40 -6.15 11.73
N ARG A 32 2.48 -6.09 10.94
CA ARG A 32 3.76 -5.54 11.36
C ARG A 32 3.56 -4.06 11.67
N THR A 33 3.17 -3.76 12.90
CA THR A 33 3.01 -2.40 13.44
C THR A 33 4.39 -1.84 13.73
N TYR A 34 5.14 -1.52 12.67
CA TYR A 34 6.30 -0.62 12.75
C TYR A 34 6.70 -0.04 11.39
N GLU A 35 6.20 -0.55 10.26
CA GLU A 35 6.42 0.09 8.93
C GLU A 35 5.35 1.14 8.60
N GLU A 36 4.27 1.23 9.40
CA GLU A 36 3.14 2.15 9.20
C GLU A 36 3.18 3.39 10.11
N ILE A 37 4.34 3.74 10.67
CA ILE A 37 4.56 5.12 11.16
C ILE A 37 5.11 5.93 9.98
N SER A 38 4.35 5.94 8.86
CA SER A 38 4.50 7.00 7.88
C SER A 38 3.91 8.24 8.54
N ASP A 39 4.79 9.00 9.19
CA ASP A 39 4.46 10.25 9.86
C ASP A 39 3.58 11.08 8.91
N ASN A 40 2.27 11.11 9.19
CA ASN A 40 1.30 11.81 8.36
C ASN A 40 1.32 13.31 8.67
N THR A 41 2.50 13.79 9.08
CA THR A 41 2.79 15.17 9.41
C THR A 41 2.44 16.02 8.20
N PRO A 42 1.54 17.00 8.36
CA PRO A 42 1.16 17.87 7.27
C PRO A 42 2.39 18.52 6.64
N ILE A 43 2.52 18.41 5.32
CA ILE A 43 3.57 19.12 4.57
C ILE A 43 3.19 20.59 4.56
N ILE A 44 3.84 21.38 5.42
CA ILE A 44 3.57 22.82 5.62
C ILE A 44 4.32 23.71 4.64
N LEU A 45 5.47 23.26 4.13
CA LEU A 45 6.25 24.00 3.15
C LEU A 45 5.68 23.81 1.73
N PRO A 46 5.90 24.77 0.82
CA PRO A 46 5.63 24.57 -0.60
C PRO A 46 6.42 23.38 -1.14
N VAL A 47 5.76 22.55 -1.93
CA VAL A 47 6.38 21.41 -2.61
C VAL A 47 6.72 21.80 -4.04
N THR A 48 7.89 21.39 -4.49
CA THR A 48 8.45 21.70 -5.81
C THR A 48 8.80 20.42 -6.55
N TYR A 49 8.78 20.49 -7.89
CA TYR A 49 9.15 19.32 -8.67
C TYR A 49 10.60 18.91 -8.43
N THR A 50 11.53 19.87 -8.54
CA THR A 50 12.97 19.59 -8.53
C THR A 50 13.43 18.99 -7.20
N ASN A 51 12.96 19.52 -6.07
CA ASN A 51 13.45 19.10 -4.76
C ASN A 51 12.69 17.88 -4.19
N ASP A 52 11.38 17.79 -4.45
CA ASP A 52 10.53 16.86 -3.71
C ASP A 52 9.95 15.75 -4.58
N VAL A 53 9.44 16.08 -5.77
CA VAL A 53 8.73 15.11 -6.62
C VAL A 53 9.70 14.31 -7.49
N LYS A 54 10.70 14.98 -8.08
CA LYS A 54 11.67 14.37 -8.99
C LYS A 54 12.41 13.18 -8.35
N PRO A 55 12.93 13.26 -7.11
CA PRO A 55 13.57 12.10 -6.47
C PRO A 55 12.64 10.90 -6.33
N ILE A 56 11.34 11.13 -6.08
CA ILE A 56 10.36 10.04 -5.96
C ILE A 56 10.12 9.40 -7.34
N ILE A 57 9.96 10.21 -8.38
CA ILE A 57 9.78 9.75 -9.76
C ILE A 57 10.99 8.95 -10.25
N GLU A 58 12.22 9.45 -10.03
CA GLU A 58 13.45 8.79 -10.47
C GLU A 58 13.62 7.42 -9.81
N ASN A 59 13.34 7.32 -8.51
CA ASN A 59 13.53 6.08 -7.76
C ASN A 59 12.43 5.04 -7.98
N ASN A 60 11.19 5.46 -8.28
CA ASN A 60 10.03 4.56 -8.24
C ASN A 60 9.29 4.41 -9.57
N CYS A 61 9.55 5.28 -10.56
CA CYS A 61 8.76 5.34 -11.79
C CYS A 61 9.61 5.15 -13.05
N VAL A 62 10.77 5.81 -13.12
CA VAL A 62 11.58 5.89 -14.36
C VAL A 62 12.05 4.53 -14.88
N GLY A 63 12.23 3.52 -14.02
CA GLY A 63 12.61 2.18 -14.44
C GLY A 63 11.68 1.55 -15.48
N CYS A 64 10.38 1.86 -15.43
CA CYS A 64 9.42 1.47 -16.47
C CYS A 64 8.97 2.66 -17.34
N HIS A 65 8.93 3.87 -16.79
CA HIS A 65 8.48 5.10 -17.45
C HIS A 65 9.66 5.92 -18.01
N SER A 66 10.64 5.26 -18.62
CA SER A 66 11.84 5.88 -19.18
C SER A 66 11.56 6.61 -20.50
N ALA A 67 12.49 7.46 -20.90
CA ALA A 67 12.44 8.13 -22.20
C ALA A 67 12.55 7.10 -23.34
N GLY A 68 11.67 7.20 -24.35
CA GLY A 68 11.65 6.28 -25.49
C GLY A 68 11.09 4.88 -25.18
N GLY A 69 10.53 4.66 -23.98
CA GLY A 69 9.82 3.43 -23.65
C GLY A 69 8.48 3.29 -24.38
N PHE A 70 7.86 2.10 -24.27
CA PHE A 70 6.55 1.79 -24.87
C PHE A 70 5.36 2.37 -24.10
N ILE A 71 5.60 2.89 -22.90
CA ILE A 71 4.58 3.51 -22.04
C ILE A 71 4.86 5.00 -21.88
N VAL A 72 3.91 5.73 -21.28
CA VAL A 72 4.05 7.18 -21.05
C VAL A 72 5.37 7.49 -20.32
N PRO A 73 6.26 8.31 -20.89
CA PRO A 73 7.50 8.68 -20.23
C PRO A 73 7.22 9.66 -19.08
N LEU A 74 7.93 9.53 -17.97
CA LEU A 74 7.82 10.38 -16.78
C LEU A 74 9.20 10.89 -16.35
N THR A 75 10.07 11.23 -17.30
CA THR A 75 11.47 11.63 -17.05
C THR A 75 11.68 13.14 -16.97
N THR A 76 10.67 13.95 -17.28
CA THR A 76 10.74 15.42 -17.24
C THR A 76 9.62 16.04 -16.41
N TYR A 77 9.83 17.27 -15.95
CA TYR A 77 8.82 18.06 -15.25
C TYR A 77 7.50 18.12 -16.03
N ASP A 78 7.54 18.52 -17.31
CA ASP A 78 6.33 18.65 -18.14
C ASP A 78 5.60 17.32 -18.29
N GLN A 79 6.32 16.22 -18.45
CA GLN A 79 5.72 14.90 -18.54
C GLN A 79 4.99 14.53 -17.25
N VAL A 80 5.62 14.73 -16.10
CA VAL A 80 5.02 14.42 -14.79
C VAL A 80 3.84 15.36 -14.50
N LYS A 81 4.01 16.66 -14.75
CA LYS A 81 2.97 17.70 -14.60
C LYS A 81 1.74 17.39 -15.44
N ASN A 82 1.91 17.12 -16.73
CA ASN A 82 0.81 16.86 -17.65
C ASN A 82 0.06 15.56 -17.31
N ASN A 83 0.70 14.63 -16.59
CA ASN A 83 0.12 13.34 -16.20
C ASN A 83 -0.30 13.28 -14.72
N ILE A 84 -0.18 14.37 -13.94
CA ILE A 84 -0.32 14.31 -12.47
C ILE A 84 -1.64 13.71 -11.98
N THR A 85 -2.75 13.99 -12.66
CA THR A 85 -4.05 13.40 -12.29
C THR A 85 -4.07 11.88 -12.51
N GLY A 86 -3.47 11.41 -13.60
CA GLY A 86 -3.31 9.97 -13.86
C GLY A 86 -2.33 9.32 -12.88
N ILE A 87 -1.23 9.97 -12.55
CA ILE A 87 -0.27 9.47 -11.55
C ILE A 87 -0.97 9.30 -10.20
N LEU A 88 -1.68 10.33 -9.72
CA LEU A 88 -2.41 10.28 -8.45
C LEU A 88 -3.47 9.17 -8.43
N ASP A 89 -4.24 8.98 -9.51
CA ASP A 89 -5.18 7.87 -9.62
C ASP A 89 -4.47 6.52 -9.44
N ARG A 90 -3.33 6.32 -10.12
CA ARG A 90 -2.64 5.03 -10.20
C ARG A 90 -1.91 4.65 -8.92
N ILE A 91 -1.28 5.62 -8.24
CA ILE A 91 -0.51 5.35 -7.01
C ILE A 91 -1.41 5.08 -5.80
N GLN A 92 -2.64 5.60 -5.80
CA GLN A 92 -3.61 5.44 -4.71
C GLN A 92 -4.49 4.19 -4.84
N ARG A 93 -4.36 3.42 -5.92
CA ARG A 93 -5.19 2.21 -6.11
C ARG A 93 -4.87 1.12 -5.08
N PRO A 94 -5.86 0.29 -4.69
CA PRO A 94 -5.64 -0.79 -3.75
C PRO A 94 -4.73 -1.88 -4.34
N ASN A 95 -4.07 -2.62 -3.45
CA ASN A 95 -3.25 -3.78 -3.83
C ASN A 95 -4.09 -4.79 -4.62
N GLY A 96 -3.53 -5.32 -5.70
CA GLY A 96 -4.22 -6.24 -6.61
C GLY A 96 -4.97 -5.57 -7.77
N ASP A 97 -5.14 -4.24 -7.77
CA ASP A 97 -5.71 -3.54 -8.92
C ASP A 97 -4.76 -3.61 -10.14
N PRO A 98 -5.25 -4.04 -11.32
CA PRO A 98 -4.41 -4.20 -12.52
C PRO A 98 -3.85 -2.86 -13.04
N GLY A 99 -4.44 -1.74 -12.64
CA GLY A 99 -3.98 -0.40 -12.94
C GLY A 99 -3.07 0.21 -11.88
N LYS A 100 -2.89 -0.41 -10.70
CA LYS A 100 -2.01 0.12 -9.65
C LYS A 100 -0.57 0.27 -10.14
N MET A 101 0.07 1.37 -9.73
CA MET A 101 1.49 1.61 -9.90
C MET A 101 2.13 2.03 -8.57
N PRO A 102 3.42 1.74 -8.33
CA PRO A 102 4.32 0.91 -9.15
C PRO A 102 3.91 -0.57 -9.21
N LYS A 103 4.36 -1.31 -10.23
CA LYS A 103 4.14 -2.77 -10.30
C LYS A 103 5.05 -3.47 -9.30
N GLY A 104 4.48 -4.22 -8.36
CA GLY A 104 5.25 -4.98 -7.36
C GLY A 104 5.62 -4.20 -6.09
N GLY A 105 5.10 -2.98 -5.91
CA GLY A 105 5.33 -2.19 -4.70
C GLY A 105 4.25 -1.11 -4.49
N SER A 106 4.43 -0.31 -3.45
CA SER A 106 3.64 0.89 -3.19
C SER A 106 4.56 2.01 -2.73
N LEU A 107 4.20 3.24 -3.06
CA LEU A 107 4.78 4.42 -2.41
C LEU A 107 4.30 4.48 -0.95
N SER A 108 5.12 5.09 -0.09
CA SER A 108 4.67 5.42 1.27
C SER A 108 3.59 6.51 1.23
N THR A 109 2.80 6.60 2.30
CA THR A 109 1.78 7.65 2.45
C THR A 109 2.41 9.04 2.35
N ALA A 110 3.59 9.25 2.95
CA ALA A 110 4.33 10.51 2.84
C ALA A 110 4.67 10.86 1.38
N GLN A 111 5.15 9.90 0.58
CA GLN A 111 5.45 10.12 -0.83
C GLN A 111 4.19 10.46 -1.65
N ILE A 112 3.07 9.77 -1.40
CA ILE A 112 1.79 10.06 -2.04
C ILE A 112 1.33 11.48 -1.67
N ASN A 113 1.44 11.86 -0.40
CA ASN A 113 1.10 13.19 0.08
C ASN A 113 1.96 14.29 -0.56
N THR A 114 3.23 14.03 -0.89
CA THR A 114 4.07 14.95 -1.66
C THR A 114 3.45 15.26 -3.04
N PHE A 115 2.97 14.25 -3.78
CA PHE A 115 2.29 14.49 -5.06
C PHE A 115 0.98 15.25 -4.90
N ILE A 116 0.19 14.94 -3.87
CA ILE A 116 -1.08 15.63 -3.59
C ILE A 116 -0.80 17.10 -3.28
N LYS A 117 0.16 17.38 -2.39
CA LYS A 117 0.55 18.74 -2.02
C LYS A 117 1.13 19.51 -3.19
N TRP A 118 2.01 18.89 -3.98
CA TRP A 118 2.55 19.52 -5.20
C TRP A 118 1.46 19.93 -6.18
N LYS A 119 0.43 19.09 -6.38
CA LYS A 119 -0.74 19.43 -7.19
C LYS A 119 -1.54 20.59 -6.58
N ALA A 120 -1.73 20.59 -5.27
CA ALA A 120 -2.43 21.67 -4.57
C ALA A 120 -1.66 23.01 -4.61
N ASP A 121 -0.33 22.96 -4.64
CA ASP A 121 0.55 24.14 -4.70
C ASP A 121 0.68 24.75 -6.10
N GLY A 122 0.00 24.17 -7.10
CA GLY A 122 0.02 24.68 -8.48
C GLY A 122 1.09 24.06 -9.38
N LEU A 123 1.65 22.91 -8.99
CA LEU A 123 2.63 22.14 -9.78
C LEU A 123 3.91 22.94 -10.08
N ASN A 124 4.45 23.65 -9.08
CA ASN A 124 5.64 24.48 -9.24
C ASN A 124 6.88 23.62 -9.55
N GLU A 125 7.72 24.08 -10.48
CA GLU A 125 8.94 23.36 -10.83
C GLU A 125 10.03 23.52 -9.76
N ASN A 126 10.22 24.74 -9.26
CA ASN A 126 11.26 25.14 -8.32
C ASN A 126 10.72 26.03 -7.20
#